data_AF-A0A1G5DJG2-F1
#
_entry.id   AF-A0A1G5DJG2-F1
#
_cell.length_a   1.000
_cell.length_b   1.000
_cell.length_c   1.000
_cell.angle_alpha   90.00
_cell.angle_beta   90.00
_cell.angle_gamma   90.00
#
_symmetry.space_group_name_H-M   'P 1'
#
loop_
_entity.id
_entity.type
_entity.pdbx_description
1 polymer ?
#
loop_
_entity_poly.entity_id
_entity_poly.type
_entity_poly.pdbx_seq_one_letter_code
_entity_poly.pdbx_strand_id
1 'polypeptide(L)'
;MNRSKSPPPVNLEKYLEGKKHRYCTYAQGARLYAMAYWSFVNICKEAKANIKLRKTALVDLDVLDEYIEKNCILDLKREDEDMARRKLVDNIEELVKEGKKKYVRYAEGAELYSMGLHTFEQLAKDAKATRKVKGVVLCNTEKIDAFIESFEE
;
A
#
# COMPACT_ATOMS: atom_id res chain seq x y z
N MET A 1 55.27 -12.22 -45.32
CA MET A 1 54.45 -11.07 -44.88
C MET A 1 54.15 -11.21 -43.39
N ASN A 2 54.98 -10.61 -42.55
CA ASN A 2 54.75 -10.60 -41.10
C ASN A 2 53.64 -9.62 -40.78
N ARG A 3 52.43 -10.12 -40.49
CA ARG A 3 51.36 -9.29 -39.93
C ARG A 3 51.78 -8.94 -38.51
N SER A 4 52.14 -7.67 -38.27
CA SER A 4 52.33 -7.16 -36.93
C SER A 4 51.04 -7.42 -36.12
N LYS A 5 51.18 -8.03 -34.94
CA LYS A 5 50.06 -8.21 -34.01
C LYS A 5 49.47 -6.83 -33.72
N SER A 6 48.17 -6.65 -33.99
CA SER A 6 47.46 -5.43 -33.59
C SER A 6 47.67 -5.22 -32.08
N PRO A 7 47.76 -3.94 -31.62
CA PRO A 7 47.87 -3.67 -30.19
C PRO A 7 46.70 -4.33 -29.45
N PRO A 8 46.92 -4.80 -28.20
CA PRO A 8 45.83 -5.32 -27.39
C PRO A 8 44.71 -4.27 -27.28
N PRO A 9 43.43 -4.69 -27.27
CA PRO A 9 42.31 -3.77 -27.10
C PRO A 9 42.55 -2.89 -25.87
N VAL A 10 42.42 -1.57 -26.05
CA VAL A 10 42.54 -0.62 -24.94
C VAL A 10 41.47 -1.01 -23.91
N ASN A 11 41.90 -1.38 -22.70
CA ASN A 11 40.96 -1.68 -21.64
C ASN A 11 40.29 -0.36 -21.20
N LEU A 12 39.05 -0.17 -21.64
CA LEU A 12 38.23 1.00 -21.36
C LEU A 12 37.67 1.01 -19.93
N GLU A 13 37.63 -0.13 -19.23
CA GLU A 13 37.14 -0.22 -17.83
C GLU A 13 37.99 0.61 -16.88
N LYS A 14 39.31 0.69 -17.13
CA LYS A 14 40.23 1.55 -16.37
C LYS A 14 39.82 3.03 -16.37
N TYR A 15 39.07 3.48 -17.37
CA TYR A 15 38.60 4.86 -17.49
C TYR A 15 37.13 5.05 -17.03
N LEU A 16 36.49 3.97 -16.60
CA LEU A 16 35.12 3.95 -16.08
C LEU A 16 35.07 3.85 -14.54
N GLU A 17 36.20 3.66 -13.86
CA GLU A 17 36.29 3.75 -12.39
C GLU A 17 35.78 5.11 -11.91
N GLY A 18 34.60 5.11 -11.30
CA GLY A 18 33.96 6.28 -10.70
C GLY A 18 32.92 7.01 -11.56
N LYS A 19 32.75 6.68 -12.84
CA LYS A 19 31.65 7.24 -13.66
C LYS A 19 30.40 6.35 -13.55
N LYS A 20 29.74 6.39 -12.39
CA LYS A 20 28.37 5.86 -12.30
C LYS A 20 27.50 6.65 -13.28
N HIS A 21 26.72 5.97 -14.10
CA HIS A 21 25.72 6.59 -14.96
C HIS A 21 24.65 7.24 -14.06
N ARG A 22 24.92 8.47 -13.61
CA ARG A 22 24.08 9.19 -12.63
C ARG A 22 22.74 9.65 -13.21
N TYR A 23 22.70 9.89 -14.52
CA TYR A 23 21.51 10.41 -15.18
C TYR A 23 20.95 9.44 -16.21
N CYS A 24 19.63 9.31 -16.25
CA CYS A 24 18.93 8.54 -17.27
C CYS A 24 17.74 9.30 -17.85
N THR A 25 17.28 8.88 -19.03
CA THR A 25 15.96 9.30 -19.53
C THR A 25 14.84 8.50 -18.85
N TYR A 26 13.60 8.98 -18.88
CA TYR A 26 12.46 8.20 -18.34
C TYR A 26 12.34 6.81 -18.96
N ALA A 27 12.55 6.68 -20.27
CA ALA A 27 12.43 5.39 -20.94
C ALA A 27 13.55 4.41 -20.53
N GLN A 28 14.74 4.91 -20.21
CA GLN A 28 15.83 4.09 -19.67
C GLN A 28 15.59 3.74 -18.21
N GLY A 29 15.22 4.72 -17.39
CA GLY A 29 14.93 4.52 -15.97
C GLY A 29 13.75 3.55 -15.76
N ALA A 30 12.64 3.72 -16.47
CA ALA A 30 11.51 2.78 -16.38
C ALA A 30 11.93 1.33 -16.69
N ARG A 31 12.83 1.13 -17.67
CA ARG A 31 13.39 -0.20 -17.96
C ARG A 31 14.34 -0.69 -16.88
N LEU A 32 15.17 0.19 -16.32
CA LEU A 32 16.14 -0.14 -15.27
C LEU A 32 15.46 -0.67 -14.01
N TYR A 33 14.38 -0.04 -13.58
CA TYR A 33 13.61 -0.45 -12.39
C TYR A 33 12.47 -1.43 -12.73
N ALA A 34 12.39 -1.91 -13.97
CA ALA A 34 11.32 -2.79 -14.44
C ALA A 34 9.89 -2.27 -14.12
N MET A 35 9.67 -0.96 -14.27
CA MET A 35 8.39 -0.30 -13.99
C MET A 35 7.70 0.20 -15.25
N ALA A 36 6.38 0.37 -15.18
CA ALA A 36 5.62 1.06 -16.21
C ALA A 36 6.09 2.52 -16.35
N TYR A 37 6.13 3.03 -17.59
CA TYR A 37 6.68 4.35 -17.91
C TYR A 37 6.09 5.48 -17.07
N TRP A 38 4.75 5.55 -16.98
CA TRP A 38 4.08 6.62 -16.23
C TRP A 38 4.27 6.51 -14.72
N SER A 39 4.37 5.30 -14.18
CA SER A 39 4.67 5.07 -12.77
C SER A 39 6.06 5.62 -12.43
N PHE A 40 7.07 5.27 -13.23
CA PHE A 40 8.42 5.79 -13.08
C PHE A 40 8.45 7.33 -13.17
N VAL A 41 7.75 7.92 -14.15
CA VAL A 41 7.65 9.38 -14.30
C VAL A 41 7.05 10.06 -13.06
N ASN A 42 6.00 9.49 -12.48
CA ASN A 42 5.34 10.06 -11.30
C ASN A 42 6.26 10.01 -10.07
N ILE A 43 6.91 8.87 -9.82
CA ILE A 43 7.87 8.73 -8.72
C ILE A 43 9.01 9.74 -8.87
N CYS A 44 9.55 9.91 -10.08
CA CYS A 44 10.63 10.89 -10.31
C CYS A 44 10.17 12.34 -10.07
N LYS A 45 8.91 12.68 -10.37
CA LYS A 45 8.34 14.00 -10.06
C LYS A 45 8.17 14.21 -8.56
N GLU A 46 7.67 13.20 -7.85
CA GLU A 46 7.50 13.23 -6.39
C GLU A 46 8.85 13.35 -5.68
N ALA A 47 9.85 12.60 -6.15
CA ALA A 47 11.24 12.67 -5.71
C ALA A 47 11.93 14.00 -6.06
N LYS A 48 11.35 14.81 -6.95
CA LYS A 48 11.96 16.00 -7.54
C LYS A 48 13.32 15.71 -8.19
N ALA A 49 13.50 14.50 -8.71
CA ALA A 49 14.74 14.03 -9.36
C ALA A 49 14.89 14.49 -10.83
N ASN A 50 13.90 15.21 -11.36
CA ASN A 50 13.85 15.62 -12.76
C ASN A 50 14.67 16.88 -13.04
N ILE A 51 15.62 16.78 -13.98
CA ILE A 51 16.39 17.89 -14.52
C ILE A 51 15.89 18.20 -15.93
N LYS A 52 15.30 19.38 -16.11
CA LYS A 52 14.80 19.84 -17.42
C LYS A 52 15.95 20.35 -18.28
N LEU A 53 16.24 19.66 -19.39
CA LEU A 53 17.23 20.06 -20.39
C LEU A 53 16.54 20.29 -21.73
N ARG A 54 16.26 21.56 -22.06
CA ARG A 54 15.50 21.96 -23.25
C ARG A 54 14.15 21.22 -23.36
N LYS A 55 14.01 20.33 -24.34
CA LYS A 55 12.80 19.51 -24.59
C LYS A 55 12.88 18.12 -23.96
N THR A 56 13.98 17.79 -23.29
CA THR A 56 14.21 16.47 -22.69
C THR A 56 14.28 16.61 -21.17
N ALA A 57 13.75 15.62 -20.45
CA ALA A 57 13.95 15.48 -19.01
C ALA A 57 14.97 14.36 -18.77
N LEU A 58 15.98 14.66 -17.97
CA LEU A 58 16.84 13.65 -17.36
C LEU A 58 16.42 13.45 -15.91
N VAL A 59 16.65 12.25 -15.41
CA VAL A 59 16.39 11.85 -14.03
C VAL A 59 17.73 11.63 -13.35
N ASP A 60 17.94 12.25 -12.19
CA ASP A 60 19.07 11.97 -11.31
C ASP A 60 18.76 10.72 -10.48
N LEU A 61 19.49 9.63 -10.77
CA LEU A 61 19.26 8.33 -10.14
C LEU A 61 19.62 8.35 -8.65
N ASP A 62 20.64 9.10 -8.24
CA ASP A 62 21.05 9.17 -6.83
C ASP A 62 19.93 9.78 -5.96
N VAL A 63 19.29 10.85 -6.47
CA VAL A 63 18.15 11.51 -5.79
C VAL A 63 16.92 10.60 -5.77
N LEU A 64 16.70 9.86 -6.86
CA LEU A 64 15.59 8.91 -6.96
C LEU A 64 15.77 7.73 -5.99
N ASP A 65 16.96 7.14 -5.93
CA ASP A 65 17.28 6.03 -5.03
C ASP A 65 17.14 6.46 -3.57
N GLU A 66 17.68 7.61 -3.19
CA GLU A 66 17.52 8.16 -1.84
C GLU A 66 16.03 8.39 -1.49
N TYR A 67 15.22 8.84 -2.45
CA TYR A 67 13.77 8.98 -2.26
C TYR A 67 13.09 7.62 -2.07
N ILE A 68 13.43 6.63 -2.90
CA ILE A 68 12.85 5.28 -2.80
C ILE A 68 13.19 4.67 -1.44
N GLU A 69 14.45 4.73 -1.00
CA GLU A 69 14.87 4.21 0.31
C GLU A 69 14.11 4.87 1.47
N LYS A 70 14.01 6.21 1.46
CA LYS A 70 13.28 6.95 2.50
C LYS A 70 11.80 6.59 2.54
N ASN A 71 11.14 6.46 1.39
CA ASN A 71 9.70 6.15 1.35
C ASN A 71 9.41 4.67 1.58
N CYS A 72 10.29 3.76 1.17
CA CYS A 72 10.14 2.33 1.46
C CYS A 72 10.21 2.05 2.98
N ILE A 73 11.04 2.81 3.72
CA ILE A 73 11.07 2.77 5.19
C ILE A 73 9.77 3.34 5.79
N LEU A 74 9.17 4.36 5.16
CA LEU A 74 7.89 4.92 5.61
C LEU A 74 6.74 3.93 5.40
N ASP A 75 6.75 3.17 4.30
CA ASP A 75 5.71 2.16 4.07
C ASP A 75 5.86 0.98 5.04
N LEU A 76 7.07 0.55 5.41
CA LEU A 76 7.24 -0.45 6.48
C LEU A 76 6.74 0.06 7.85
N LYS A 77 7.07 1.31 8.21
CA LYS A 77 6.56 1.93 9.45
C LYS A 77 5.05 2.13 9.42
N ARG A 78 4.48 2.51 8.28
CA ARG A 78 3.03 2.63 8.09
C ARG A 78 2.35 1.28 8.06
N GLU A 79 2.96 0.23 7.52
CA GLU A 79 2.41 -1.11 7.55
C GLU A 79 2.39 -1.66 8.98
N ASP A 80 3.43 -1.39 9.78
CA ASP A 80 3.45 -1.69 11.21
C ASP A 80 2.42 -0.84 11.99
N GLU A 81 2.35 0.47 11.72
CA GLU A 81 1.37 1.38 12.34
C GLU A 81 -0.07 1.13 11.89
N ASP A 82 -0.32 0.76 10.63
CA ASP A 82 -1.64 0.45 10.07
C ASP A 82 -2.05 -1.00 10.38
N MET A 83 -1.12 -1.94 10.57
CA MET A 83 -1.42 -3.21 11.24
C MET A 83 -1.80 -2.98 12.70
N ALA A 84 -1.08 -2.07 13.39
CA ALA A 84 -1.38 -1.69 14.76
C ALA A 84 -2.65 -0.84 14.90
N ARG A 85 -3.11 -0.13 13.86
CA ARG A 85 -4.40 0.60 13.82
C ARG A 85 -5.57 -0.24 13.32
N ARG A 86 -5.32 -1.30 12.52
CA ARG A 86 -6.34 -2.28 12.13
C ARG A 86 -6.67 -3.25 13.26
N LYS A 87 -5.72 -3.50 14.16
CA LYS A 87 -6.02 -4.09 15.47
C LYS A 87 -6.49 -2.97 16.39
N LEU A 88 -7.64 -3.18 17.02
CA LEU A 88 -8.14 -2.40 18.15
C LEU A 88 -8.67 -1.00 17.81
N VAL A 89 -9.94 -0.96 17.40
CA VAL A 89 -10.82 0.02 18.05
C VAL A 89 -11.09 -0.57 19.45
N ASP A 90 -10.18 -0.32 20.39
CA ASP A 90 -10.14 -0.93 21.74
C ASP A 90 -11.48 -0.85 22.51
N ASN A 91 -12.40 0.04 22.13
CA ASN A 91 -13.62 0.30 22.89
C ASN A 91 -14.91 0.18 22.04
N ILE A 92 -14.98 -0.76 21.07
CA ILE A 92 -16.24 -1.01 20.33
C ILE A 92 -17.37 -1.38 21.30
N GLU A 93 -17.10 -2.20 22.31
CA GLU A 93 -18.10 -2.60 23.31
C GLU A 93 -18.65 -1.41 24.10
N GLU A 94 -17.78 -0.51 24.58
CA GLU A 94 -18.20 0.67 25.35
C GLU A 94 -19.04 1.62 24.50
N LEU A 95 -18.66 1.84 23.22
CA LEU A 95 -19.39 2.73 22.32
C LEU A 95 -20.78 2.21 21.93
N VAL A 96 -20.97 0.89 21.89
CA VAL A 96 -22.28 0.26 21.65
C VAL A 96 -23.12 0.30 22.92
N LYS A 97 -22.55 -0.01 24.10
CA LYS A 97 -23.23 0.08 25.40
C LYS A 97 -23.68 1.51 25.73
N GLU A 98 -22.87 2.52 25.39
CA GLU A 98 -23.23 3.94 25.54
C GLU A 98 -24.27 4.44 24.50
N GLY A 99 -24.68 3.59 23.55
CA GLY A 99 -25.66 3.95 22.52
C GLY A 99 -25.15 4.92 21.44
N LYS A 100 -23.86 5.26 21.45
CA LYS A 100 -23.23 6.18 20.47
C LYS A 100 -23.10 5.52 19.09
N LYS A 101 -22.99 4.19 19.03
CA LYS A 101 -22.86 3.43 17.78
C LYS A 101 -23.95 2.36 17.66
N LYS A 102 -24.97 2.64 16.85
CA LYS A 102 -26.10 1.73 16.55
C LYS A 102 -25.81 0.71 15.44
N TYR A 103 -24.82 1.01 14.59
CA TYR A 103 -24.51 0.21 13.40
C TYR A 103 -23.07 -0.25 13.42
N VAL A 104 -22.87 -1.56 13.24
CA VAL A 104 -21.57 -2.22 13.17
C VAL A 104 -21.38 -2.91 11.83
N ARG A 105 -20.13 -3.02 11.36
CA ARG A 105 -19.80 -3.88 10.21
C ARG A 105 -19.67 -5.34 10.66
N TYR A 106 -19.65 -6.27 9.72
CA TYR A 106 -19.52 -7.71 10.04
C TYR A 106 -18.27 -8.05 10.86
N ALA A 107 -17.12 -7.46 10.53
CA ALA A 107 -15.89 -7.69 11.29
C ALA A 107 -16.00 -7.17 12.73
N GLU A 108 -16.53 -5.95 12.92
CA GLU A 108 -16.71 -5.33 14.24
C GLU A 108 -17.77 -6.06 15.08
N GLY A 109 -18.87 -6.50 14.47
CA GLY A 109 -19.92 -7.24 15.16
C GLY A 109 -19.47 -8.65 15.55
N ALA A 110 -18.72 -9.33 14.69
CA ALA A 110 -18.12 -10.63 15.02
C ALA A 110 -17.21 -10.53 16.26
N GLU A 111 -16.41 -9.47 16.36
CA GLU A 111 -15.59 -9.18 17.54
C GLU A 111 -16.44 -8.86 18.77
N LEU A 112 -17.47 -8.00 18.65
CA LEU A 112 -18.34 -7.59 19.76
C LEU A 112 -19.09 -8.77 20.41
N TYR A 113 -19.52 -9.76 19.63
CA TYR A 113 -20.17 -10.97 20.16
C TYR A 113 -19.21 -12.14 20.35
N SER A 114 -17.89 -11.95 20.13
CA SER A 114 -16.89 -13.02 20.19
C SER A 114 -17.24 -14.24 19.31
N MET A 115 -17.82 -14.00 18.12
CA MET A 115 -18.23 -15.01 17.15
C MET A 115 -17.35 -14.98 15.89
N GLY A 116 -17.37 -16.05 15.09
CA GLY A 116 -16.76 -16.05 13.76
C GLY A 116 -17.47 -15.11 12.78
N LEU A 117 -16.73 -14.61 11.78
CA LEU A 117 -17.28 -13.66 10.78
C LEU A 117 -18.50 -14.22 10.05
N HIS A 118 -18.41 -15.46 9.56
CA HIS A 118 -19.49 -16.10 8.82
C HIS A 118 -20.69 -16.45 9.72
N THR A 119 -20.46 -16.82 10.99
CA THR A 119 -21.52 -17.08 11.95
C THR A 119 -22.28 -15.79 12.30
N PHE A 120 -21.57 -14.69 12.53
CA PHE A 120 -22.20 -13.38 12.75
C PHE A 120 -22.94 -12.87 11.51
N GLU A 121 -22.38 -13.11 10.31
CA GLU A 121 -23.04 -12.77 9.05
C GLU A 121 -24.38 -13.51 8.87
N GLN A 122 -24.43 -14.81 9.18
CA GLN A 122 -25.66 -15.60 9.16
C GLN A 122 -26.67 -15.08 10.19
N LEU A 123 -26.23 -14.89 11.44
CA LEU A 123 -27.06 -14.35 12.53
C LEU A 123 -27.71 -13.01 12.14
N ALA A 124 -26.93 -12.08 11.58
CA ALA A 124 -27.44 -10.77 11.15
C ALA A 124 -28.42 -10.86 9.98
N LYS A 125 -28.28 -11.85 9.10
CA LYS A 125 -29.23 -12.12 8.00
C LYS A 125 -30.53 -12.70 8.55
N ASP A 126 -30.44 -13.66 9.47
CA ASP A 126 -31.58 -14.32 10.09
C ASP A 126 -32.39 -13.33 10.94
N ALA A 127 -31.72 -12.47 11.71
CA ALA A 127 -32.29 -11.36 12.46
C ALA A 127 -32.87 -10.22 11.57
N LYS A 128 -32.68 -10.29 10.24
CA LYS A 128 -33.01 -9.19 9.30
C LYS A 128 -32.47 -7.82 9.75
N ALA A 129 -31.27 -7.82 10.33
CA ALA A 129 -30.62 -6.66 10.93
C ALA A 129 -29.68 -5.92 9.96
N THR A 130 -29.57 -6.37 8.70
CA THR A 130 -28.65 -5.82 7.70
C THR A 130 -29.25 -4.66 6.90
N ARG A 131 -28.44 -3.63 6.61
CA ARG A 131 -28.76 -2.51 5.72
C ARG A 131 -27.60 -2.23 4.78
N LYS A 132 -27.89 -2.06 3.49
CA LYS A 132 -26.88 -1.70 2.48
C LYS A 132 -26.87 -0.18 2.27
N VAL A 133 -25.71 0.44 2.45
CA VAL A 133 -25.50 1.88 2.22
C VAL A 133 -24.24 2.05 1.37
N LYS A 134 -24.39 2.57 0.14
CA LYS A 134 -23.28 2.85 -0.80
C LYS A 134 -22.28 1.67 -0.96
N GLY A 135 -22.79 0.44 -1.08
CA GLY A 135 -21.97 -0.77 -1.25
C GLY A 135 -21.39 -1.37 0.04
N VAL A 136 -21.64 -0.77 1.20
CA VAL A 136 -21.27 -1.30 2.52
C VAL A 136 -22.49 -1.89 3.21
N VAL A 137 -22.32 -3.03 3.89
CA VAL A 137 -23.36 -3.63 4.75
C VAL A 137 -23.12 -3.21 6.20
N LEU A 138 -24.17 -2.66 6.81
CA LEU A 138 -24.22 -2.28 8.22
C LEU A 138 -25.26 -3.13 8.94
N CYS A 139 -24.90 -3.66 10.11
CA CYS A 139 -25.76 -4.46 10.97
C CYS A 139 -26.23 -3.62 12.15
N ASN A 140 -27.53 -3.65 12.45
CA ASN A 140 -28.09 -2.99 13.63
C ASN A 140 -27.97 -3.93 14.85
N THR A 141 -27.24 -3.51 15.87
CA THR A 141 -26.97 -4.32 17.08
C THR A 141 -28.24 -4.60 17.87
N GLU A 142 -29.11 -3.59 18.08
CA GLU A 142 -30.36 -3.75 18.85
C GLU A 142 -31.28 -4.85 18.30
N LYS A 143 -31.29 -5.02 16.97
CA LYS A 143 -32.10 -6.06 16.32
C LYS A 143 -31.47 -7.45 16.47
N ILE A 144 -30.15 -7.51 16.57
CA ILE A 144 -29.43 -8.75 16.79
C ILE A 144 -29.61 -9.17 18.25
N ASP A 145 -29.51 -8.24 19.20
CA ASP A 145 -29.76 -8.51 20.62
C ASP A 145 -31.19 -9.04 20.84
N ALA A 146 -32.20 -8.34 20.31
CA ALA A 146 -33.59 -8.79 20.37
C ALA A 146 -33.83 -10.16 19.71
N PHE A 147 -33.04 -10.50 18.68
CA PHE A 147 -33.11 -11.80 18.02
C PHE A 147 -32.47 -12.90 18.87
N ILE A 148 -31.32 -12.63 19.50
CA ILE A 148 -30.66 -13.56 20.43
C ILE A 148 -31.57 -13.83 21.63
N GLU A 149 -32.14 -12.79 22.24
CA GLU A 149 -33.11 -12.89 23.34
C GLU A 149 -34.36 -13.68 22.95
N SER A 150 -34.77 -13.64 21.68
CA SER A 150 -35.92 -14.42 21.20
C SER A 150 -35.68 -15.93 21.09
N PHE A 151 -34.44 -16.41 21.23
CA PHE A 151 -34.12 -17.83 21.30
C PHE A 151 -34.09 -18.39 22.72
N GLU A 152 -34.32 -17.58 23.77
CA GLU A 152 -34.38 -18.04 25.17
C GLU A 152 -35.69 -18.77 25.54
N GLU A 153 -36.32 -19.47 24.59
CA GLU A 153 -37.55 -20.27 24.81
C GLU A 153 -37.39 -21.75 24.39
#